data_AF-A0A954PWN8-F1
#
_entry.id   AF-A0A954PWN8-F1
#
_cell.length_a   1.000
_cell.length_b   1.000
_cell.length_c   1.000
_cell.angle_alpha   90.00
_cell.angle_beta   90.00
_cell.angle_gamma   90.00
#
_symmetry.space_group_name_H-M   'P 1'
#
loop_
_entity.id
_entity.type
_entity.pdbx_description
1 polymer ?
#
loop_
_entity_poly.entity_id
_entity_poly.type
_entity_poly.pdbx_seq_one_letter_code
_entity_poly.pdbx_strand_id
1 'polypeptide(L)'
;MSSPTKLADYFNGKNCAISFELFPPKTDNGMELLVKNVERLKAFQPSFFTCTYGAGGSTQTRTLDVVEKVRQMTGLPVASHLTCVGSTVEQLRSYLSEAKKRGADHIVALRGD
;
A
#
# COMPACT_ATOMS: atom_id res chain seq x y z
N MET A 1 -0.51 12.41 -21.98
CA MET A 1 -0.17 11.63 -20.77
C MET A 1 -0.73 10.23 -20.97
N SER A 2 0.07 9.17 -20.84
CA SER A 2 -0.42 7.79 -20.89
C SER A 2 -1.35 7.52 -19.70
N SER A 3 -2.42 6.77 -19.92
CA SER A 3 -3.28 6.30 -18.83
C SER A 3 -2.43 5.54 -17.79
N PRO A 4 -2.67 5.73 -16.49
CA PRO A 4 -1.97 4.96 -15.46
C PRO A 4 -2.25 3.46 -15.67
N THR A 5 -1.21 2.63 -15.56
CA THR A 5 -1.32 1.17 -15.62
C THR A 5 -2.35 0.71 -14.59
N LYS A 6 -3.34 -0.08 -15.02
CA LYS A 6 -4.33 -0.65 -14.10
C LYS A 6 -3.71 -1.87 -13.42
N LEU A 7 -4.10 -2.13 -12.17
CA LEU A 7 -3.64 -3.31 -11.44
C LEU A 7 -3.89 -4.62 -12.21
N ALA A 8 -5.02 -4.71 -12.93
CA ALA A 8 -5.36 -5.87 -13.76
C ALA A 8 -4.37 -6.12 -14.91
N ASP A 9 -3.70 -5.08 -15.40
CA ASP A 9 -2.80 -5.18 -16.55
C ASP A 9 -1.55 -6.03 -16.22
N TYR A 10 -1.15 -6.08 -14.94
CA TYR A 10 -0.04 -6.94 -14.48
C TYR A 10 -0.33 -8.43 -14.62
N PHE A 11 -1.60 -8.84 -14.74
CA PHE A 11 -2.02 -10.25 -14.79
C PHE A 11 -2.41 -10.73 -16.19
N ASN A 12 -2.45 -9.83 -17.19
CA ASN A 12 -2.89 -10.17 -18.55
C ASN A 12 -1.77 -10.72 -19.46
N GLY A 13 -0.52 -10.73 -18.99
CA GLY A 13 0.65 -11.16 -19.76
C GLY A 13 1.01 -12.63 -19.58
N LYS A 14 2.03 -13.10 -20.31
CA LYS A 14 2.63 -14.44 -20.12
C LYS A 14 3.54 -14.53 -18.89
N ASN A 15 3.87 -13.41 -18.26
CA ASN A 15 4.77 -13.34 -17.12
C ASN A 15 3.98 -13.43 -15.81
N CYS A 16 4.48 -14.20 -14.85
CA CYS A 16 3.91 -14.26 -13.51
C CYS A 16 4.25 -12.97 -12.75
N ALA A 17 3.25 -12.15 -12.42
CA ALA A 17 3.44 -10.98 -11.58
C ALA A 17 3.74 -11.39 -10.13
N ILE A 18 4.78 -10.79 -9.56
CA ILE A 18 5.15 -10.95 -8.14
C ILE A 18 4.83 -9.65 -7.42
N SER A 19 4.24 -9.74 -6.24
CA SER A 19 4.01 -8.62 -5.33
C SER A 19 4.28 -9.03 -3.89
N PHE A 20 4.58 -8.06 -3.04
CA PHE A 20 4.78 -8.29 -1.60
C PHE A 20 3.81 -7.45 -0.77
N GLU A 21 3.29 -8.06 0.30
CA GLU A 21 2.45 -7.41 1.29
C GLU A 21 3.27 -7.00 2.52
N LEU A 22 3.09 -5.75 2.95
CA LEU A 22 3.83 -5.13 4.04
C LEU A 22 2.91 -4.80 5.21
N PHE A 23 3.44 -4.91 6.42
CA PHE A 23 2.74 -4.53 7.65
C PHE A 23 3.32 -3.24 8.22
N PRO A 24 2.50 -2.25 8.58
CA PRO A 24 2.99 -0.99 9.14
C PRO A 24 3.65 -1.23 10.51
N PRO A 25 4.95 -0.93 10.67
CA PRO A 25 5.64 -1.11 11.94
C PRO A 25 5.11 -0.13 12.99
N LYS A 26 5.01 -0.57 14.26
CA LYS A 26 4.52 0.28 15.36
C LYS A 26 5.55 1.30 15.88
N THR A 27 6.82 1.17 15.47
CA THR A 27 7.95 1.98 15.96
C THR A 27 8.78 2.49 14.79
N ASP A 28 9.58 3.52 15.05
CA ASP A 28 10.39 4.17 14.02
C ASP A 28 11.60 3.30 13.63
N ASN A 29 12.22 2.63 14.61
CA ASN A 29 13.21 1.57 14.33
C ASN A 29 12.64 0.46 13.45
N GLY A 30 11.35 0.13 13.64
CA GLY A 30 10.65 -0.82 12.79
C GLY A 30 10.47 -0.31 11.36
N MET A 31 10.24 1.00 11.18
CA MET A 31 10.19 1.64 9.86
C MET A 31 11.55 1.59 9.16
N GLU A 32 12.66 1.84 9.88
CA GLU A 32 14.00 1.70 9.31
C GLU A 32 14.29 0.27 8.85
N LEU A 33 13.87 -0.73 9.63
CA LEU A 33 14.00 -2.13 9.25
C LEU A 33 13.12 -2.48 8.03
N LEU A 34 11.89 -1.97 7.97
CA LEU A 34 11.00 -2.14 6.83
C LEU A 34 11.67 -1.62 5.56
N VAL A 35 12.24 -0.41 5.58
CA VAL A 35 12.95 0.18 4.44
C VAL A 35 14.09 -0.73 3.96
N LYS A 36 14.90 -1.26 4.89
CA LYS A 36 15.97 -2.22 4.54
C LYS A 36 15.42 -3.49 3.89
N ASN A 37 14.30 -4.01 4.38
CA ASN A 37 13.67 -5.19 3.81
C ASN A 37 13.07 -4.92 2.43
N VAL A 38 12.41 -3.78 2.23
CA VAL A 38 11.88 -3.37 0.92
C VAL A 38 13.01 -3.29 -0.11
N GLU A 39 14.16 -2.74 0.25
CA GLU A 39 15.31 -2.69 -0.66
C GLU A 39 15.78 -4.09 -1.08
N ARG A 40 15.79 -5.06 -0.14
CA ARG A 40 16.09 -6.45 -0.45
C ARG A 40 15.03 -7.09 -1.35
N LEU A 41 13.75 -6.79 -1.12
CA LEU A 41 12.64 -7.32 -1.90
C LEU A 41 12.63 -6.80 -3.34
N LYS A 42 13.12 -5.58 -3.60
CA LYS A 42 13.26 -5.04 -4.97
C LYS A 42 14.13 -5.91 -5.87
N ALA A 43 15.10 -6.65 -5.32
CA ALA A 43 15.95 -7.54 -6.10
C ALA A 43 15.15 -8.65 -6.82
N PHE A 44 13.94 -8.97 -6.34
CA PHE A 44 13.02 -9.92 -6.98
C PHE A 44 12.11 -9.27 -8.04
N GLN A 45 12.33 -8.00 -8.37
CA GLN A 45 11.59 -7.26 -9.40
C GLN A 45 10.05 -7.34 -9.23
N PRO A 46 9.51 -7.01 -8.04
CA PRO A 46 8.07 -7.02 -7.83
C PRO A 46 7.39 -6.00 -8.73
N SER A 47 6.19 -6.32 -9.19
CA SER A 47 5.35 -5.43 -10.01
C SER A 47 4.74 -4.30 -9.19
N PHE A 48 4.38 -4.57 -7.93
CA PHE A 48 3.81 -3.60 -7.00
C PHE A 48 3.95 -4.10 -5.55
N PHE A 49 3.65 -3.23 -4.59
CA PHE A 49 3.54 -3.58 -3.17
C PHE A 49 2.11 -3.34 -2.65
N THR A 50 1.73 -4.03 -1.58
CA THR A 50 0.53 -3.71 -0.80
C THR A 50 0.92 -3.42 0.65
N CYS A 51 0.16 -2.56 1.34
CA CYS A 51 0.34 -2.33 2.77
C CYS A 51 -0.97 -2.57 3.52
N THR A 52 -0.90 -3.36 4.58
CA THR A 52 -2.06 -3.73 5.39
C THR A 52 -2.61 -2.55 6.20
N TYR A 53 -3.90 -2.66 6.53
CA TYR A 53 -4.63 -1.72 7.35
C TYR A 53 -4.77 -2.30 8.76
N GLY A 54 -4.38 -1.54 9.78
CA GLY A 54 -4.48 -2.01 11.16
C GLY A 54 -5.92 -2.33 11.55
N ALA A 55 -6.13 -3.45 12.25
CA ALA A 55 -7.44 -3.81 12.78
C ALA A 55 -8.05 -2.64 13.58
N GLY A 56 -9.32 -2.33 13.29
CA GLY A 56 -10.05 -1.22 13.89
C GLY A 56 -9.49 0.18 13.60
N GLY A 57 -8.62 0.34 12.60
CA GLY A 57 -8.05 1.64 12.22
C GLY A 57 -6.91 2.15 13.11
N SER A 58 -6.45 1.33 14.06
CA SER A 58 -5.42 1.69 15.06
C SER A 58 -4.08 2.16 14.47
N THR A 59 -3.76 1.78 13.22
CA THR A 59 -2.53 2.18 12.53
C THR A 59 -2.77 2.85 11.18
N GLN A 60 -3.95 3.45 10.95
CA GLN A 60 -4.30 4.05 9.65
C GLN A 60 -3.25 5.04 9.11
N THR A 61 -2.69 5.89 9.98
CA THR A 61 -1.65 6.86 9.61
C THR A 61 -0.37 6.15 9.22
N ARG A 62 0.05 5.15 9.99
CA ARG A 62 1.27 4.38 9.71
C ARG A 62 1.17 3.55 8.44
N THR A 63 -0.01 3.06 8.07
CA THR A 63 -0.24 2.46 6.75
C THR A 63 0.10 3.45 5.65
N LEU A 64 -0.40 4.69 5.73
CA LEU A 64 -0.13 5.70 4.71
C LEU A 64 1.33 6.20 4.73
N ASP A 65 1.98 6.24 5.90
CA ASP A 65 3.43 6.53 5.99
C ASP A 65 4.26 5.46 5.25
N VAL A 66 3.90 4.17 5.39
CA VAL A 66 4.55 3.09 4.65
C VAL A 66 4.29 3.23 3.15
N VAL A 67 3.05 3.47 2.75
CA VAL A 67 2.70 3.64 1.32
C VAL A 67 3.55 4.75 0.69
N GLU A 68 3.58 5.93 1.30
CA GLU A 68 4.35 7.06 0.81
C GLU A 68 5.84 6.73 0.73
N LYS A 69 6.41 6.16 1.80
CA LYS A 69 7.83 5.84 1.87
C LYS A 69 8.24 4.81 0.81
N VAL A 70 7.46 3.74 0.68
CA VAL A 70 7.71 2.66 -0.30
C VAL A 70 7.54 3.17 -1.72
N ARG A 71 6.51 3.98 -1.98
CA ARG A 71 6.27 4.58 -3.30
C ARG A 71 7.45 5.45 -3.73
N GLN A 72 7.92 6.31 -2.83
CA GLN A 72 9.05 7.22 -3.08
C GLN A 72 10.37 6.48 -3.28
N MET A 73 10.67 5.44 -2.47
CA MET A 73 11.96 4.74 -2.55
C MET A 73 12.05 3.73 -3.70
N THR A 74 10.91 3.18 -4.14
CA THR A 74 10.90 2.11 -5.17
C THR A 74 10.53 2.64 -6.54
N GLY A 75 9.74 3.71 -6.63
CA GLY A 75 9.11 4.14 -7.87
C GLY A 75 8.05 3.16 -8.41
N LEU A 76 7.76 2.07 -7.68
CA LEU A 76 6.77 1.06 -8.04
C LEU A 76 5.40 1.42 -7.45
N PRO A 77 4.29 1.00 -8.08
CA PRO A 77 2.96 1.23 -7.52
C PRO A 77 2.78 0.59 -6.15
N VAL A 78 2.02 1.27 -5.29
CA VAL A 78 1.70 0.76 -3.95
C VAL A 78 0.20 0.84 -3.70
N ALA A 79 -0.38 -0.28 -3.26
CA ALA A 79 -1.77 -0.35 -2.85
C ALA A 79 -1.92 -0.22 -1.33
N SER A 80 -2.93 0.54 -0.89
CA SER A 80 -3.31 0.56 0.53
C SER A 80 -4.49 -0.36 0.78
N HIS A 81 -4.43 -1.17 1.82
CA HIS A 81 -5.61 -1.84 2.33
C HIS A 81 -6.52 -0.82 3.02
N LEU A 82 -7.83 -1.07 3.00
CA LEU A 82 -8.83 -0.27 3.69
C LEU A 82 -9.97 -1.17 4.17
N THR A 83 -10.21 -1.21 5.48
CA THR A 83 -11.35 -1.92 6.06
C THR A 83 -12.52 -0.95 6.28
N CYS A 84 -13.75 -1.40 6.04
CA CYS A 84 -14.93 -0.55 6.14
C CYS A 84 -15.66 -0.63 7.50
N VAL A 85 -15.56 -1.75 8.22
CA VAL A 85 -16.22 -1.93 9.53
C VAL A 85 -15.78 -0.85 10.52
N GLY A 86 -16.76 -0.26 11.22
CA GLY A 86 -16.52 0.79 12.23
C GLY A 86 -16.23 2.19 11.68
N SER A 87 -16.19 2.38 10.35
CA SER A 87 -15.93 3.68 9.73
C SER A 87 -17.20 4.29 9.13
N THR A 88 -17.36 5.60 9.29
CA THR A 88 -18.36 6.41 8.59
C THR A 88 -17.96 6.65 7.13
N VAL A 89 -18.93 7.05 6.29
CA VAL A 89 -18.67 7.40 4.89
C VAL A 89 -17.68 8.56 4.79
N GLU A 90 -17.77 9.54 5.69
CA GLU A 90 -16.91 10.71 5.76
C GLU A 90 -15.46 10.31 6.08
N GLN A 91 -15.27 9.39 7.04
CA GLN A 91 -13.94 8.86 7.38
C GLN A 91 -13.32 8.10 6.20
N LEU A 92 -14.11 7.27 5.50
CA LEU A 92 -13.64 6.56 4.31
C LEU A 92 -13.22 7.54 3.19
N ARG A 93 -14.03 8.58 2.93
CA ARG A 93 -13.70 9.63 1.95
C ARG A 93 -12.44 10.38 2.31
N SER A 94 -12.27 10.73 3.59
CA SER A 94 -11.08 11.41 4.10
C SER A 94 -9.84 10.54 3.91
N TYR A 95 -9.92 9.26 4.26
CA TYR A 95 -8.82 8.31 4.09
C TYR A 95 -8.43 8.15 2.62
N LEU A 96 -9.40 7.95 1.73
CA LEU A 96 -9.13 7.81 0.29
C LEU A 96 -8.48 9.05 -0.31
N SER A 97 -8.89 10.24 0.16
CA SER A 97 -8.29 11.51 -0.28
C SER A 97 -6.85 11.63 0.18
N GLU A 98 -6.56 11.29 1.44
CA GLU A 98 -5.20 11.33 1.99
C GLU A 98 -4.30 10.24 1.38
N ALA A 99 -4.81 9.02 1.18
CA ALA A 99 -4.10 7.93 0.51
C ALA A 99 -3.66 8.34 -0.89
N LYS A 100 -4.57 8.94 -1.67
CA LYS A 100 -4.25 9.46 -3.01
C LYS A 100 -3.20 10.56 -2.95
N LYS A 101 -3.30 11.49 -2.00
CA LYS A 101 -2.33 12.59 -1.82
C LYS A 101 -0.93 12.05 -1.50
N ARG A 102 -0.85 10.97 -0.72
CA ARG A 102 0.39 10.29 -0.33
C ARG A 102 0.91 9.29 -1.36
N GLY A 103 0.29 9.22 -2.53
CA GLY A 103 0.77 8.43 -3.65
C GLY A 103 0.34 6.97 -3.66
N ALA A 104 -0.74 6.61 -2.95
CA ALA A 104 -1.36 5.30 -3.13
C ALA A 104 -1.95 5.20 -4.55
N ASP A 105 -1.52 4.22 -5.33
CA ASP A 105 -1.99 4.02 -6.71
C ASP A 105 -3.29 3.18 -6.74
N HIS A 106 -3.47 2.29 -5.75
CA HIS A 106 -4.59 1.35 -5.67
C HIS A 106 -5.12 1.19 -4.23
N ILE A 107 -6.35 0.67 -4.11
CA ILE A 107 -6.98 0.34 -2.82
C ILE A 107 -7.42 -1.11 -2.84
N VAL A 108 -7.08 -1.84 -1.78
CA VAL A 108 -7.62 -3.17 -1.48
C VAL A 108 -8.77 -2.98 -0.49
N ALA A 109 -10.00 -3.01 -1.00
CA ALA A 109 -11.20 -2.84 -0.19
C ALA A 109 -11.55 -4.13 0.54
N LEU A 110 -11.64 -4.08 1.87
CA LEU A 110 -11.87 -5.22 2.74
C LEU A 110 -13.04 -4.93 3.69
N ARG A 111 -13.72 -5.98 4.16
CA ARG A 111 -14.75 -5.84 5.20
C ARG A 111 -14.14 -5.27 6.48
N GLY A 112 -13.05 -5.89 6.95
CA GLY A 112 -12.63 -5.80 8.35
C GLY A 112 -13.34 -6.86 9.19
N ASP A 113 -12.80 -7.17 10.36
CA ASP A 113 -13.43 -8.07 11.31
C ASP A 113 -14.29 -7.31 12.32
#